data_AF-A0A2H1KJK3-F1
#
_entry.id   AF-A0A2H1KJK3-F1
#
_cell.length_a   1.000
_cell.length_b   1.000
_cell.length_c   1.000
_cell.angle_alpha   90.00
_cell.angle_beta   90.00
_cell.angle_gamma   90.00
#
_symmetry.space_group_name_H-M   'P 1'
#
loop_
_entity.id
_entity.type
_entity.pdbx_description
1 polymer ?
#
loop_
_entity_poly.entity_id
_entity_poly.type
_entity_poly.pdbx_seq_one_letter_code
_entity_poly.pdbx_strand_id
1 'polypeptide(L)' 'MVTVCRLRYDERMIAYMERRQSVGLSKKDVMRCLKRFIAREVFNDLKVDLGIA' A
#
# COMPACT_ATOMS: atom_id res chain seq x y z
N MET A 1 2.43 5.55 -10.02
CA MET A 1 3.59 5.71 -9.12
C MET A 1 3.13 6.23 -7.76
N VAL A 2 2.22 5.52 -7.06
CA VAL A 2 1.61 5.97 -5.79
C VAL A 2 2.33 5.41 -4.56
N THR A 3 2.82 4.18 -4.67
CA THR A 3 3.52 3.47 -3.58
C THR A 3 4.79 4.18 -3.13
N VAL A 4 5.54 4.80 -4.05
CA VAL A 4 6.79 5.51 -3.72
C VAL A 4 6.50 6.75 -2.87
N CYS A 5 5.44 7.50 -3.21
CA CYS A 5 5.03 8.66 -2.42
C CYS A 5 4.56 8.24 -1.02
N ARG A 6 3.74 7.17 -0.93
CA ARG A 6 3.30 6.67 0.38
C ARG A 6 4.46 6.13 1.21
N LEU A 7 5.40 5.42 0.61
CA LEU A 7 6.61 4.98 1.34
C LEU A 7 7.51 6.14 1.81
N ARG A 8 7.32 7.36 1.32
CA ARG A 8 8.05 8.55 1.78
C ARG A 8 7.37 9.25 2.96
N TYR A 9 6.04 9.25 3.01
CA TYR A 9 5.28 10.09 3.95
C TYR A 9 4.35 9.31 4.90
N ASP A 10 4.03 8.05 4.58
CA ASP A 10 3.10 7.22 5.36
C ASP A 10 3.90 6.22 6.21
N GLU A 11 4.00 6.52 7.50
CA GLU A 11 4.71 5.70 8.48
C GLU A 11 4.18 4.26 8.56
N ARG A 12 2.88 4.03 8.34
CA ARG A 12 2.27 2.70 8.32
C ARG A 12 2.84 1.86 7.17
N MET A 13 3.03 2.48 6.02
CA MET A 13 3.60 1.81 4.84
C MET A 13 5.09 1.53 5.00
N ILE A 14 5.82 2.43 5.65
CA ILE A 14 7.24 2.25 5.99
C ILE A 14 7.39 1.05 6.93
N ALA A 15 6.66 1.03 8.04
CA ALA A 15 6.69 -0.07 9.00
C ALA A 15 6.29 -1.43 8.36
N TYR A 16 5.29 -1.42 7.48
CA TYR A 16 4.92 -2.63 6.73
C TYR A 16 6.05 -3.11 5.81
N MET A 17 6.73 -2.18 5.14
CA MET A 17 7.86 -2.49 4.26
C MET A 17 9.06 -3.04 5.03
N GLU A 18 9.37 -2.49 6.20
CA GLU A 18 10.42 -2.99 7.09
C GLU A 18 10.10 -4.40 7.59
N ARG A 19 8.88 -4.63 8.09
CA ARG A 19 8.42 -5.95 8.54
C ARG A 19 8.46 -7.00 7.42
N ARG A 20 8.21 -6.62 6.17
CA ARG A 20 8.27 -7.57 5.04
C ARG A 20 9.69 -7.82 4.56
N GLN A 21 10.57 -6.81 4.65
CA GLN A 21 12.00 -6.99 4.39
C GLN A 21 12.65 -7.91 5.42
N SER A 22 12.25 -7.84 6.70
CA SER A 22 12.77 -8.75 7.74
C SER A 22 12.38 -10.21 7.53
N VAL A 23 11.34 -10.48 6.73
CA VAL A 23 10.90 -11.84 6.33
C VAL A 23 11.64 -12.33 5.08
N GLY A 24 12.57 -11.55 4.52
CA GLY A 24 13.38 -11.93 3.37
C GLY A 24 12.71 -11.72 2.00
N LEU A 25 11.59 -10.98 1.94
CA LEU A 25 10.99 -10.63 0.66
C LEU A 25 11.81 -9.55 -0.05
N SER A 26 11.94 -9.68 -1.38
CA SER A 26 12.51 -8.62 -2.20
C SER A 26 11.66 -7.35 -2.12
N LYS A 27 12.32 -6.19 -2.16
CA LYS A 27 11.66 -4.87 -2.25
C LYS A 27 10.62 -4.83 -3.39
N LYS A 28 10.85 -5.54 -4.50
CA LYS A 28 9.87 -5.65 -5.61
C LYS A 28 8.58 -6.37 -5.21
N ASP A 29 8.68 -7.44 -4.43
CA ASP A 29 7.52 -8.21 -3.97
C ASP A 29 6.71 -7.43 -2.93
N VAL A 30 7.41 -6.77 -2.01
CA VAL A 30 6.79 -5.87 -1.04
C VAL A 30 6.06 -4.73 -1.74
N MET A 31 6.69 -4.08 -2.72
CA MET A 31 6.03 -3.06 -3.54
C MET A 31 4.81 -3.59 -4.30
N ARG A 32 4.82 -4.85 -4.76
CA ARG A 32 3.66 -5.47 -5.42
C ARG A 32 2.49 -5.63 -4.43
N CYS A 33 2.76 -6.08 -3.20
CA CYS A 33 1.74 -6.16 -2.15
C CYS A 33 1.16 -4.78 -1.80
N LEU A 34 2.03 -3.78 -1.64
CA LEU A 34 1.62 -2.41 -1.32
C LEU A 34 0.73 -1.79 -2.41
N LYS A 35 1.07 -2.01 -3.69
CA LYS A 35 0.21 -1.56 -4.80
C LYS A 35 -1.20 -2.17 -4.73
N ARG A 36 -1.31 -3.48 -4.44
CA ARG A 36 -2.61 -4.16 -4.31
C ARG A 36 -3.43 -3.62 -3.15
N PHE A 37 -2.77 -3.35 -2.02
CA PHE A 37 -3.43 -2.75 -0.86
C PHE A 37 -3.98 -1.36 -1.20
N ILE A 38 -3.16 -0.48 -1.79
CA ILE A 38 -3.58 0.87 -2.19
C ILE A 38 -4.74 0.82 -3.19
N ALA A 39 -4.70 -0.09 -4.16
CA ALA A 39 -5.79 -0.24 -5.11
C ALA A 39 -7.12 -0.63 -4.43
N ARG A 40 -7.07 -1.48 -3.40
CA ARG A 40 -8.27 -1.88 -2.65
C ARG A 40 -8.77 -0.76 -1.74
N GLU A 41 -7.88 -0.01 -1.11
CA GLU A 41 -8.22 1.18 -0.31
C GLU A 41 -8.93 2.22 -1.18
N VAL A 42 -8.30 2.64 -2.28
CA VAL A 42 -8.87 3.64 -3.20
C VAL A 42 -10.20 3.16 -3.79
N PHE A 43 -10.33 1.88 -4.13
CA PHE A 43 -11.60 1.37 -4.63
C PHE A 43 -12.72 1.47 -3.58
N ASN A 44 -12.42 1.16 -2.32
CA ASN A 44 -13.40 1.30 -1.24
C ASN A 44 -13.74 2.77 -0.99
N ASP A 45 -12.74 3.65 -0.97
CA ASP A 45 -12.94 5.10 -0.81
C ASP A 45 -13.85 5.64 -1.92
N LEU A 46 -13.61 5.25 -3.17
CA LEU A 46 -14.45 5.63 -4.31
C LEU A 46 -15.88 5.07 -4.18
N LYS A 47 -16.06 3.84 -3.69
CA LYS A 47 -17.39 3.29 -3.46
C LYS A 47 -18.16 4.07 -2.41
N VAL A 48 -17.50 4.47 -1.33
CA VAL A 48 -18.08 5.29 -0.26
C VAL A 48 -18.47 6.67 -0.80
N ASP A 49 -17.56 7.31 -1.54
CA ASP A 49 -17.79 8.63 -2.15
C ASP A 49 -18.96 8.62 -3.15
N LEU A 50 -19.09 7.55 -3.95
CA LEU A 50 -20.18 7.36 -4.90
C LEU A 50 -21.50 6.90 -4.25
N GLY A 51 -21.52 6.62 -2.94
CA GLY A 51 -22.71 6.12 -2.23
C GLY A 51 -23.16 4.71 -2.67
N ILE A 52 -22.24 3.92 -3.22
CA ILE A 52 -22.47 2.53 -3.70
C ILE A 52 -21.99 1.51 -2.63
N ALA A 53 -21.64 1.99 -1.44
CA ALA A 53 -21.13 1.20 -0.32
C ALA A 53 -22.23 0.91 0.70
#